data_AF-A0A937JYJ0-F1
#
_entry.id   AF-A0A937JYJ0-F1
#
_cell.length_a   1.000
_cell.length_b   1.000
_cell.length_c   1.000
_cell.angle_alpha   90.00
_cell.angle_beta   90.00
_cell.angle_gamma   90.00
#
_symmetry.space_group_name_H-M   'P 1'
#
loop_
_entity.id
_entity.type
_entity.pdbx_description
1 polymer ?
#
loop_
_entity_poly.entity_id
_entity_poly.type
_entity_poly.pdbx_seq_one_letter_code
_entity_poly.pdbx_strand_id
1 'polypeptide(L)'
;MAYQKRRSATVDKAQARLAGLLSAHPNMDLGNGLTLRVYAALIEACTQQLQTHNTALSEADRTRIEFAEAEAALSALSSRVLSAVVVVYGKDSKEYELAGGKPPSNYRRNKQQNSTLTAIESPLASNTSDPMLNGAVINGAGTVI
;
A
#
# COMPACT_ATOMS: atom_id res chain seq x y z
N MET A 1 -5.49 6.58 3.30
CA MET A 1 -6.58 6.17 4.22
C MET A 1 -6.81 7.32 5.17
N ALA A 2 -8.07 7.70 5.40
CA ALA A 2 -8.42 8.89 6.18
C ALA A 2 -8.29 8.67 7.70
N TYR A 3 -8.06 9.73 8.46
CA TYR A 3 -8.08 9.72 9.92
C TYR A 3 -9.50 9.50 10.44
N GLN A 4 -9.69 8.48 11.30
CA GLN A 4 -11.00 8.21 11.86
C GLN A 4 -11.37 9.21 12.97
N LYS A 5 -12.51 9.88 12.81
CA LYS A 5 -13.04 10.83 13.79
C LYS A 5 -13.44 10.11 15.08
N ARG A 6 -12.98 10.63 16.21
CA ARG A 6 -13.17 10.02 17.54
C ARG A 6 -14.62 10.18 18.00
N ARG A 7 -15.22 9.10 18.52
CA ARG A 7 -16.50 9.12 19.26
C ARG A 7 -16.21 8.81 20.73
N SER A 8 -17.08 9.23 21.65
CA SER A 8 -16.85 9.10 23.10
C SER A 8 -18.08 8.59 23.83
N ALA A 9 -18.14 7.26 24.02
CA ALA A 9 -19.21 6.61 24.78
C ALA A 9 -19.35 7.12 26.22
N THR A 10 -18.32 7.77 26.78
CA THR A 10 -18.39 8.45 28.08
C THR A 10 -19.27 9.71 28.01
N VAL A 11 -19.16 10.49 26.93
CA VAL A 11 -19.99 11.68 26.70
C VAL A 11 -21.44 11.27 26.43
N ASP A 12 -21.65 10.28 25.56
CA ASP A 12 -22.99 9.76 25.23
C ASP A 12 -23.71 9.26 26.51
N LYS A 13 -22.99 8.51 27.37
CA LYS A 13 -23.49 8.03 28.67
C LYS A 13 -23.63 9.14 29.73
N ALA A 14 -22.98 10.29 29.57
CA ALA A 14 -23.13 11.43 30.48
C ALA A 14 -24.37 12.26 30.11
N GLN A 15 -24.57 12.52 28.82
CA GLN A 15 -25.78 13.14 28.28
C GLN A 15 -27.05 12.35 28.64
N ALA A 16 -27.02 11.01 28.47
CA ALA A 16 -28.15 10.16 28.84
C ALA A 16 -28.50 10.23 30.34
N ARG A 17 -27.50 10.32 31.23
CA ARG A 17 -27.73 10.50 32.68
C ARG A 17 -28.28 11.89 32.98
N LEU A 18 -27.72 12.94 32.39
CA LEU A 18 -28.18 14.31 32.56
C LEU A 18 -29.66 14.46 32.14
N ALA A 19 -30.06 13.87 31.01
CA ALA A 19 -31.44 13.89 30.56
C ALA A 19 -32.40 13.18 31.54
N GLY A 20 -31.99 12.01 32.07
CA GLY A 20 -32.77 11.29 33.09
C GLY A 20 -32.90 12.07 34.40
N LEU A 21 -31.82 12.70 34.87
CA LEU A 21 -31.82 13.52 36.09
C LEU A 21 -32.69 14.78 35.95
N LEU A 22 -32.60 15.49 34.82
CA LEU A 22 -33.46 16.65 34.54
C LEU A 22 -34.95 16.28 34.45
N SER A 23 -35.26 15.11 33.89
CA SER A 23 -36.64 14.59 33.79
C SER A 23 -37.25 14.22 35.14
N ALA A 24 -36.42 13.76 36.10
CA ALA A 24 -36.87 13.46 37.46
C ALA A 24 -36.95 14.73 38.34
N HIS A 25 -35.85 15.47 38.43
CA HIS A 25 -35.69 16.62 39.32
C HIS A 25 -34.84 17.73 38.65
N PRO A 26 -35.46 18.71 37.96
CA PRO A 26 -34.73 19.68 37.13
C PRO A 26 -33.77 20.59 37.91
N ASN A 27 -34.03 20.81 39.20
CA ASN A 27 -33.22 21.63 40.10
C ASN A 27 -32.44 20.80 41.15
N MET A 28 -32.04 19.57 40.81
CA MET A 28 -31.31 18.71 41.76
C MET A 28 -29.91 19.28 42.10
N ASP A 29 -29.66 19.46 43.39
CA ASP A 29 -28.32 19.61 43.96
C ASP A 29 -27.96 18.32 44.71
N LEU A 30 -26.77 17.78 44.45
CA LEU A 30 -26.22 16.61 45.15
C LEU A 30 -25.31 17.02 46.31
N GLY A 31 -25.17 18.32 46.57
CA GLY A 31 -24.29 18.88 47.59
C GLY A 31 -22.84 18.98 47.13
N ASN A 32 -21.99 19.59 47.96
CA ASN A 32 -20.55 19.76 47.68
C ASN A 32 -20.24 20.42 46.31
N GLY A 33 -21.13 21.30 45.83
CA GLY A 33 -21.03 21.96 44.52
C GLY A 33 -21.45 21.11 43.31
N LEU A 34 -21.84 19.84 43.51
CA LEU A 34 -22.26 18.92 42.46
C LEU A 34 -23.71 19.17 42.03
N THR A 35 -23.93 20.31 41.36
CA THR A 35 -25.22 20.67 40.76
C THR A 35 -25.35 20.13 39.34
N LEU A 36 -26.58 19.90 38.86
CA LEU A 36 -26.83 19.54 37.46
C LEU A 36 -26.26 20.59 36.48
N ARG A 37 -26.19 21.87 36.86
CA ARG A 37 -25.60 22.94 36.03
C ARG A 37 -24.09 22.77 35.83
N VAL A 38 -23.36 22.38 36.88
CA VAL A 38 -21.91 22.09 36.78
C VAL A 38 -21.68 20.82 35.94
N TYR A 39 -22.53 19.81 36.09
CA TYR A 39 -22.46 18.59 35.27
C TYR A 39 -22.74 18.87 33.78
N ALA A 40 -23.74 19.71 33.47
CA ALA A 40 -24.04 20.17 32.12
C ALA A 40 -22.84 20.88 31.47
N ALA A 41 -22.27 21.88 32.15
CA ALA A 41 -21.13 22.65 31.64
C ALA A 41 -19.89 21.78 31.38
N LEU A 42 -19.64 20.76 32.20
CA LEU A 42 -18.55 19.79 31.98
C LEU A 42 -18.81 18.87 30.78
N ILE A 43 -20.07 18.46 30.55
CA ILE A 43 -20.46 17.69 29.36
C ILE A 43 -20.28 18.55 28.09
N GLU A 44 -20.70 19.81 28.11
CA GLU A 44 -20.56 20.75 27.00
C GLU A 44 -19.08 21.08 26.70
N ALA A 45 -18.25 21.29 27.72
CA ALA A 45 -16.80 21.46 27.52
C ALA A 45 -16.17 20.22 26.87
N CYS A 46 -16.58 19.01 27.30
CA CYS A 46 -16.12 17.76 26.69
C CYS A 46 -16.61 17.56 25.25
N THR A 47 -17.85 17.95 24.91
CA THR A 47 -18.34 17.85 23.52
C THR A 47 -17.61 18.82 22.60
N GLN A 48 -17.40 20.06 23.04
CA GLN A 48 -16.65 21.08 22.29
C GLN A 48 -15.20 20.63 22.04
N GLN A 49 -14.50 20.12 23.06
CA GLN A 49 -13.13 19.59 22.88
C GLN A 49 -13.09 18.41 21.90
N LEU A 50 -14.08 17.50 21.95
CA LEU A 50 -14.18 16.38 21.00
C LEU A 50 -14.47 16.84 19.58
N GLN A 51 -15.30 17.87 19.39
CA GLN A 51 -15.55 18.49 18.10
C GLN A 51 -14.28 19.14 17.54
N THR A 52 -13.60 19.99 18.32
CA THR A 52 -12.33 20.64 17.94
C THR A 52 -11.27 19.61 17.53
N HIS A 53 -11.08 18.54 18.30
CA HIS A 53 -10.19 17.43 17.97
C HIS A 53 -10.53 16.78 16.62
N ASN A 54 -11.82 16.52 16.36
CA ASN A 54 -12.27 15.90 15.12
C ASN A 54 -12.21 16.85 13.91
N THR A 55 -12.29 18.16 14.12
CA THR A 55 -12.02 19.17 13.10
C THR A 55 -10.55 19.17 12.73
N ALA A 56 -9.64 19.21 13.71
CA ALA A 56 -8.19 19.15 13.48
C ALA A 56 -7.76 17.85 12.75
N LEU A 57 -8.36 16.69 13.06
CA LEU A 57 -8.13 15.46 12.29
C LEU A 57 -8.60 15.57 10.83
N SER A 58 -9.69 16.30 10.57
CA SER A 58 -10.21 16.51 9.21
C SER A 58 -9.30 17.46 8.39
N GLU A 59 -8.66 18.42 9.07
CA GLU A 59 -7.67 19.33 8.48
C GLU A 59 -6.32 18.64 8.22
N ALA A 60 -5.91 17.73 9.11
CA ALA A 60 -4.76 16.86 8.91
C ALA A 60 -4.96 15.87 7.74
N ASP A 61 -6.18 15.36 7.55
CA ASP A 61 -6.55 14.58 6.35
C ASP A 61 -6.43 15.43 5.08
N ARG A 62 -6.99 16.65 5.11
CA ARG A 62 -6.98 17.57 3.97
C ARG A 62 -5.56 17.91 3.52
N THR A 63 -4.74 18.41 4.44
CA THR A 63 -3.35 18.81 4.15
C THR A 63 -2.49 17.63 3.68
N ARG A 64 -2.76 16.41 4.18
CA ARG A 64 -2.16 15.18 3.68
C ARG A 64 -2.54 14.86 2.22
N ILE A 65 -3.80 15.07 1.83
CA ILE A 65 -4.26 14.86 0.45
C ILE A 65 -3.62 15.90 -0.48
N GLU A 66 -3.70 17.18 -0.12
CA GLU A 66 -3.12 18.29 -0.90
C GLU A 66 -1.60 18.12 -1.10
N PHE A 67 -0.88 17.63 -0.09
CA PHE A 67 0.55 17.30 -0.22
C PHE A 67 0.80 16.12 -1.17
N ALA A 68 0.00 15.03 -1.08
CA ALA A 68 0.17 13.86 -1.94
C ALA A 68 -0.14 14.16 -3.43
N GLU A 69 -1.09 15.07 -3.69
CA GLU A 69 -1.38 15.57 -5.04
C GLU A 69 -0.21 16.41 -5.59
N ALA A 70 0.41 17.26 -4.76
CA ALA A 70 1.60 18.02 -5.12
C ALA A 70 2.82 17.11 -5.38
N GLU A 71 3.03 16.07 -4.58
CA GLU A 71 4.08 15.06 -4.77
C GLU A 71 3.88 14.28 -6.08
N ALA A 72 2.65 13.87 -6.39
CA ALA A 72 2.32 13.20 -7.65
C ALA A 72 2.57 14.11 -8.87
N ALA A 73 2.19 15.39 -8.80
CA ALA A 73 2.45 16.37 -9.85
C ALA A 73 3.95 16.61 -10.06
N LEU A 74 4.73 16.73 -8.98
CA LEU A 74 6.19 16.88 -9.03
C LEU A 74 6.87 15.65 -9.63
N SER A 75 6.41 14.45 -9.29
CA SER A 75 6.92 13.17 -9.85
C SER A 75 6.65 13.05 -11.37
N ALA A 76 5.44 13.43 -11.80
CA ALA A 76 5.09 13.47 -13.21
C ALA A 76 5.92 14.51 -13.99
N LEU A 77 6.12 15.71 -13.42
CA LEU A 77 6.96 16.76 -14.01
C LEU A 77 8.42 16.31 -14.09
N SER A 78 8.97 15.70 -13.04
CA SER A 78 10.35 15.19 -13.01
C SER A 78 10.57 14.12 -14.10
N SER A 79 9.59 13.23 -14.28
CA SER A 79 9.60 12.22 -15.34
C SER A 79 9.56 12.84 -16.74
N ARG A 80 8.84 13.96 -16.91
CA ARG A 80 8.79 14.74 -18.16
C ARG A 80 10.10 15.50 -18.43
N VAL A 81 10.75 16.05 -17.40
CA VAL A 81 12.07 16.69 -17.53
C VAL A 81 13.12 15.66 -17.94
N LEU A 82 13.16 14.51 -17.27
CA LEU A 82 14.14 13.46 -17.56
C LEU A 82 13.96 12.88 -18.98
N SER A 83 12.72 12.74 -19.45
CA SER A 83 12.45 12.33 -20.84
C SER A 83 12.76 13.43 -21.87
N ALA A 84 12.59 14.72 -21.53
CA ALA A 84 13.04 15.82 -22.38
C ALA A 84 14.57 15.85 -22.54
N VAL A 85 15.33 15.55 -21.47
CA VAL A 85 16.81 15.39 -21.54
C VAL A 85 17.19 14.25 -22.50
N VAL A 86 16.48 13.11 -22.47
CA VAL A 86 16.68 12.02 -23.45
C VAL A 86 16.39 12.45 -24.89
N VAL A 87 15.38 13.30 -25.12
CA VAL A 87 15.04 13.79 -26.47
C VAL A 87 16.09 14.76 -27.01
N VAL A 88 16.71 15.59 -26.16
CA VAL A 88 17.70 16.59 -26.57
C VAL A 88 19.12 16.01 -26.70
N TYR A 89 19.56 15.21 -25.71
CA TYR A 89 20.95 14.74 -25.62
C TYR A 89 21.13 13.24 -25.93
N GLY A 90 20.04 12.46 -25.95
CA GLY A 90 20.10 11.00 -26.07
C GLY A 90 20.24 10.28 -24.73
N LYS A 91 19.98 8.96 -24.72
CA LYS A 91 19.82 8.16 -23.49
C LYS A 91 21.12 7.60 -22.90
N ASP A 92 22.22 7.70 -23.62
CA ASP A 92 23.59 7.37 -23.18
C ASP A 92 24.47 8.63 -23.03
N SER A 93 23.83 9.80 -22.91
CA SER A 93 24.49 11.09 -22.68
C SER A 93 24.92 11.27 -21.23
N LYS A 94 25.96 12.07 -21.00
CA LYS A 94 26.41 12.43 -19.64
C LYS A 94 25.36 13.32 -18.96
N GLU A 95 24.69 14.14 -19.75
CA GLU A 95 23.63 15.06 -19.38
C GLU A 95 22.42 14.31 -18.80
N TYR A 96 22.07 13.14 -19.38
CA TYR A 96 21.05 12.25 -18.82
C TYR A 96 21.49 11.58 -17.51
N GLU A 97 22.76 11.18 -17.38
CA GLU A 97 23.30 10.61 -16.13
C GLU A 97 23.38 11.67 -15.00
N LEU A 98 23.83 12.88 -15.32
CA LEU A 98 23.84 14.04 -14.42
C LEU A 98 22.43 14.48 -14.00
N ALA A 99 21.42 14.29 -14.85
CA ALA A 99 20.01 14.49 -14.53
C ALA A 99 19.39 13.37 -13.65
N GLY A 100 20.21 12.43 -13.16
CA GLY A 100 19.76 11.29 -12.34
C GLY A 100 19.21 10.10 -13.14
N GLY A 101 19.29 10.14 -14.47
CA GLY A 101 19.01 9.01 -15.33
C GLY A 101 20.06 7.92 -15.20
N LYS A 102 19.68 6.68 -15.53
CA LYS A 102 20.60 5.53 -15.60
C LYS A 102 20.76 5.11 -17.06
N PRO A 103 21.90 5.40 -17.72
CA PRO A 103 22.09 5.07 -19.13
C PRO A 103 22.22 3.55 -19.34
N PRO A 104 21.71 2.98 -20.44
CA PRO A 104 21.75 1.53 -20.68
C PRO A 104 23.17 1.00 -20.89
N SER A 105 24.13 1.83 -21.29
CA SER A 105 25.57 1.50 -21.26
C SER A 105 26.11 1.17 -19.86
N ASN A 106 25.54 1.74 -18.79
CA ASN A 106 25.92 1.45 -17.41
C ASN A 106 25.25 0.18 -16.83
N TYR A 107 24.35 -0.49 -17.58
CA TYR A 107 23.84 -1.79 -17.17
C TYR A 107 24.94 -2.85 -17.28
N ARG A 108 25.50 -3.26 -16.13
CA ARG A 108 26.37 -4.43 -16.02
C ARG A 108 25.62 -5.70 -16.41
N ARG A 109 25.66 -6.03 -17.71
CA ARG A 109 25.14 -7.28 -18.25
C ARG A 109 26.03 -8.42 -17.78
N ASN A 110 25.63 -9.10 -16.70
CA ASN A 110 26.24 -10.35 -16.25
C ASN A 110 26.08 -11.42 -17.36
N LYS A 111 27.06 -11.46 -18.26
CA LYS A 111 27.08 -12.30 -19.45
C LYS A 111 27.44 -13.73 -19.03
N GLN A 112 26.45 -14.52 -18.64
CA GLN A 112 26.64 -15.95 -18.42
C GLN A 112 27.17 -16.58 -19.72
N GLN A 113 28.37 -17.18 -19.63
CA GLN A 113 29.08 -17.71 -20.79
C GLN A 113 28.68 -19.17 -21.00
N ASN A 114 27.59 -19.40 -21.74
CA ASN A 114 27.29 -20.72 -22.30
C ASN A 114 28.22 -20.97 -23.50
N SER A 115 29.48 -21.31 -23.22
CA SER A 115 30.53 -21.55 -24.20
C SER A 115 30.72 -23.05 -24.47
N THR A 116 29.73 -23.69 -25.11
CA THR A 116 29.78 -25.08 -25.56
C THR A 116 29.16 -25.25 -26.96
N LEU A 117 29.93 -24.88 -27.98
CA LEU A 117 29.74 -25.36 -29.35
C LEU A 117 31.09 -25.83 -29.90
N THR A 118 31.03 -26.72 -30.90
CA THR A 118 32.14 -27.36 -31.63
C THR A 118 32.77 -28.59 -30.98
N ALA A 119 32.16 -29.74 -31.26
CA ALA A 119 32.85 -31.03 -31.45
C ALA A 119 32.04 -31.84 -32.48
N ILE A 120 32.46 -31.82 -33.75
CA ILE A 120 31.84 -32.60 -34.83
C ILE A 120 32.88 -33.63 -35.27
N GLU A 121 32.64 -34.92 -34.99
CA GLU A 121 33.30 -36.04 -35.68
C GLU A 121 32.57 -37.36 -35.43
N SER A 122 32.70 -38.31 -36.36
CA SER A 122 31.95 -39.59 -36.43
C SER A 122 32.55 -40.45 -37.57
N PRO A 123 32.34 -41.79 -37.64
CA PRO A 123 31.85 -42.77 -36.66
C PRO A 123 32.86 -43.94 -36.45
N LEU A 124 32.44 -45.07 -35.85
CA LEU A 124 32.46 -46.44 -36.45
C LEU A 124 32.70 -47.62 -35.46
N ALA A 125 31.73 -48.54 -35.41
CA ALA A 125 31.80 -49.95 -34.96
C ALA A 125 32.13 -50.23 -33.45
N SER A 126 31.84 -51.41 -32.88
CA SER A 126 31.40 -52.70 -33.46
C SER A 126 30.53 -53.55 -32.52
N ASN A 127 29.55 -54.31 -33.07
CA ASN A 127 29.10 -55.66 -32.67
C ASN A 127 28.57 -55.90 -31.21
N THR A 128 27.80 -56.92 -30.81
CA THR A 128 26.82 -57.92 -31.34
C THR A 128 26.20 -58.58 -30.08
N SER A 129 24.98 -59.12 -30.01
CA SER A 129 23.85 -59.40 -30.94
C SER A 129 22.53 -59.22 -30.11
N ASP A 130 21.35 -59.84 -30.25
CA ASP A 130 20.70 -60.87 -31.12
C ASP A 130 19.16 -60.59 -31.13
N PRO A 131 18.32 -61.26 -31.94
CA PRO A 131 16.98 -60.75 -32.29
C PRO A 131 15.75 -61.47 -31.67
N MET A 132 14.58 -60.87 -31.98
CA MET A 132 13.21 -61.40 -31.96
C MET A 132 12.36 -61.33 -30.67
N LEU A 133 11.11 -60.92 -30.90
CA LEU A 133 9.87 -61.17 -30.17
C LEU A 133 9.90 -61.16 -28.62
N ASN A 134 9.21 -60.15 -28.06
CA ASN A 134 8.16 -60.46 -27.09
C ASN A 134 6.93 -59.58 -27.36
N GLY A 135 5.73 -60.13 -27.18
CA GLY A 135 4.46 -59.47 -27.47
C GLY A 135 3.44 -59.72 -26.36
N ALA A 136 2.41 -58.87 -26.27
CA ALA A 136 1.57 -58.68 -25.08
C ALA A 136 2.39 -58.06 -23.90
N VAL A 137 1.80 -57.40 -22.92
CA VAL A 137 0.43 -57.48 -22.40
C VAL A 137 -0.29 -56.11 -22.40
N ILE A 138 -1.60 -56.16 -22.60
CA ILE A 138 -2.55 -55.04 -22.59
C ILE A 138 -3.06 -54.70 -21.18
N ASN A 139 -3.88 -53.64 -21.08
CA ASN A 139 -4.63 -53.14 -19.92
C ASN A 139 -3.87 -52.13 -19.03
N GLY A 140 -4.49 -51.01 -18.62
CA GLY A 140 -5.82 -50.52 -19.04
C GLY A 140 -6.40 -49.40 -18.16
N ALA A 141 -7.45 -48.76 -18.69
CA ALA A 141 -8.42 -47.86 -18.03
C ALA A 141 -7.89 -46.61 -17.27
N GLY A 142 -8.39 -45.43 -17.63
CA GLY A 142 -8.09 -44.20 -16.89
C GLY A 142 -8.42 -42.88 -17.60
N THR A 143 -9.65 -42.68 -18.09
CA THR A 143 -10.10 -41.37 -18.61
C THR A 143 -11.56 -41.14 -18.24
N VAL A 144 -11.86 -39.93 -17.80
CA VAL A 144 -13.14 -39.53 -17.18
C VAL A 144 -13.86 -38.54 -18.09
N ILE A 145 -15.15 -38.80 -18.30
CA ILE A 145 -16.21 -37.82 -18.60
C ILE A 145 -17.43 -38.25 -17.78
#